data_AF-A0A6J0SQU8-F1
#
_entry.id   AF-A0A6J0SQU8-F1
#
_cell.length_a   1.000
_cell.length_b   1.000
_cell.length_c   1.000
_cell.angle_alpha   90.00
_cell.angle_beta   90.00
_cell.angle_gamma   90.00
#
_symmetry.space_group_name_H-M   'P 1'
#
loop_
_entity.id
_entity.type
_entity.pdbx_description
1 polymer ?
#
loop_
_entity_poly.entity_id
_entity_poly.type
_entity_poly.pdbx_seq_one_letter_code
_entity_poly.pdbx_strand_id
1 'polypeptide(L)'
;MDSIKKGIFKNLTALQLLNLADNQIVTIEPGAFEGLSNLQTLILGSNRITQDTLQEGTFQGVSNLVDLEIFSNDISYESPKELTNPPFQLLKLLKKLSINSQRHNGLRHFPVNFLQGLKSIVLIHAAAVMLLMLICFCCQWRWNMIYAYHLLLAYFIDKRQKRKGQGREYDYDAFLSYNTHDEKWVINYFLPVMENQYGWKLCLHHRDFQPGRTILENIVDNIYASRKTICIISHHYLESEWCSKEIQVACFRLFDDHKDVLILIFLEDIPRYYLSPYYRMRKLVKNKTYLKRPQDEQEMPLFWHKLNMAMKTGEEKKDENPILTAFVPVELP
;
A
#
# COMPACT_ATOMS: atom_id res chain seq x y z
N MET A 1 53.83 -21.20 -29.23
CA MET A 1 52.79 -22.23 -29.26
C MET A 1 51.49 -21.58 -29.73
N ASP A 2 50.85 -22.11 -30.76
CA ASP A 2 49.64 -21.55 -31.38
C ASP A 2 48.34 -22.28 -30.95
N SER A 3 48.48 -23.50 -30.43
CA SER A 3 47.37 -24.37 -30.04
C SER A 3 47.69 -25.18 -28.78
N ILE A 4 46.70 -25.39 -27.92
CA ILE A 4 46.77 -26.33 -26.79
C ILE A 4 45.95 -27.56 -27.12
N LYS A 5 46.62 -28.71 -27.27
CA LYS A 5 45.99 -29.98 -27.61
C LYS A 5 45.43 -30.69 -26.39
N LYS A 6 44.38 -31.49 -26.60
CA LYS A 6 43.77 -32.32 -25.57
C LYS A 6 44.80 -33.25 -24.91
N GLY A 7 44.76 -33.31 -23.59
CA GLY A 7 45.56 -34.25 -22.81
C GLY A 7 47.06 -33.93 -22.68
N ILE A 8 47.53 -32.80 -23.21
CA ILE A 8 48.95 -32.39 -23.09
C ILE A 8 49.41 -32.23 -21.63
N PHE A 9 48.47 -31.96 -20.71
CA PHE A 9 48.73 -31.82 -19.28
C PHE A 9 48.18 -32.97 -18.42
N LYS A 10 47.70 -34.07 -19.03
CA LYS A 10 46.91 -35.10 -18.32
C LYS A 10 47.60 -35.72 -17.10
N ASN A 11 48.93 -35.80 -17.12
CA ASN A 11 49.71 -36.40 -16.04
C ASN A 11 50.24 -35.39 -15.02
N LEU A 12 49.98 -34.09 -15.20
CA LEU A 12 50.44 -33.03 -14.30
C LEU A 12 49.47 -32.81 -13.12
N THR A 13 49.08 -33.89 -12.46
CA THR A 13 48.01 -33.88 -11.45
C THR A 13 48.34 -33.07 -10.20
N ALA A 14 49.62 -32.82 -9.90
CA ALA A 14 50.07 -31.99 -8.78
C ALA A 14 50.20 -30.49 -9.12
N LEU A 15 50.00 -30.10 -10.38
CA LEU A 15 50.21 -28.74 -10.83
C LEU A 15 49.19 -27.77 -10.21
N GLN A 16 49.67 -26.70 -9.60
CA GLN A 16 48.84 -25.67 -8.96
C GLN A 16 48.79 -24.36 -9.75
N LEU A 17 49.85 -24.04 -10.49
CA LEU A 17 49.97 -22.84 -11.30
C LEU A 17 50.43 -23.21 -12.70
N LEU A 18 49.70 -22.75 -13.71
CA LEU A 18 50.05 -22.88 -15.12
C LEU A 18 50.04 -21.50 -15.74
N ASN A 19 51.22 -21.02 -16.11
CA ASN A 19 51.38 -19.75 -16.81
C ASN A 19 51.71 -19.99 -18.29
N LEU A 20 50.81 -19.54 -19.14
CA LEU A 20 50.88 -19.58 -20.61
C LEU A 20 50.69 -18.17 -21.21
N ALA A 21 50.91 -17.12 -20.41
CA ALA A 21 50.86 -15.74 -20.88
C ALA A 21 51.88 -15.46 -21.99
N ASP A 22 51.61 -14.40 -22.76
CA ASP A 22 52.51 -13.85 -23.77
C ASP A 22 52.95 -14.88 -24.83
N ASN A 23 52.03 -15.78 -25.16
CA ASN A 23 52.16 -16.72 -26.26
C ASN A 23 51.32 -16.27 -27.47
N GLN A 24 51.23 -17.12 -28.48
CA GLN A 24 50.43 -16.88 -29.68
C GLN A 24 49.24 -17.85 -29.75
N ILE A 25 48.72 -18.27 -28.60
CA ILE A 25 47.67 -19.28 -28.52
C ILE A 25 46.40 -18.71 -29.14
N VAL A 26 45.94 -19.36 -30.20
CA VAL A 26 44.68 -19.07 -30.88
C VAL A 26 43.63 -20.08 -30.46
N THR A 27 43.99 -21.37 -30.41
CA THR A 27 43.03 -22.47 -30.17
C THR A 27 43.36 -23.26 -28.91
N ILE A 28 42.31 -23.67 -28.20
CA ILE A 28 42.36 -24.56 -27.04
C ILE A 28 41.35 -25.67 -27.30
N GLU A 29 41.81 -26.90 -27.45
CA GLU A 29 40.91 -28.03 -27.69
C GLU A 29 40.07 -28.33 -26.44
N PRO A 30 38.81 -28.76 -26.60
CA PRO A 30 38.00 -29.22 -25.47
C PRO A 30 38.70 -30.31 -24.66
N GLY A 31 38.81 -30.13 -23.34
CA GLY A 31 39.57 -31.02 -22.46
C GLY A 31 41.09 -30.85 -22.52
N ALA A 32 41.61 -29.75 -23.07
CA ALA A 32 43.05 -29.41 -23.03
C ALA A 32 43.63 -29.45 -21.60
N PHE A 33 42.84 -29.04 -20.60
CA PHE A 33 43.24 -29.01 -19.19
C PHE A 33 42.74 -30.22 -18.38
N GLU A 34 42.33 -31.31 -19.04
CA GLU A 34 41.94 -32.54 -18.37
C GLU A 34 43.10 -33.08 -17.51
N GLY A 35 42.81 -33.52 -16.28
CA GLY A 35 43.82 -34.04 -15.33
C GLY A 35 44.43 -32.97 -14.41
N LEU A 36 44.21 -31.67 -14.67
CA LEU A 36 44.69 -30.56 -13.84
C LEU A 36 43.77 -30.26 -12.64
N SER A 37 43.37 -31.30 -11.90
CA SER A 37 42.39 -31.17 -10.82
C SER A 37 42.88 -30.36 -9.63
N ASN A 38 44.20 -30.20 -9.41
CA ASN A 38 44.78 -29.38 -8.34
C ASN A 38 45.14 -27.96 -8.78
N LEU A 39 44.87 -27.59 -10.04
CA LEU A 39 45.23 -26.28 -10.57
C LEU A 39 44.39 -25.19 -9.90
N GLN A 40 45.06 -24.18 -9.35
CA GLN A 40 44.46 -23.04 -8.66
C GLN A 40 44.57 -21.76 -9.49
N THR A 41 45.66 -21.61 -10.26
CA THR A 41 45.93 -20.41 -11.07
C THR A 41 46.25 -20.79 -12.50
N LEU A 42 45.49 -20.22 -13.44
CA LEU A 42 45.69 -20.37 -14.88
C LEU A 42 45.84 -18.99 -15.50
N ILE A 43 47.00 -18.74 -16.09
CA ILE A 43 47.31 -17.47 -16.75
C ILE A 43 47.42 -17.72 -18.25
N LEU A 44 46.52 -17.12 -19.02
CA LEU A 44 46.40 -17.18 -20.47
C LEU A 44 46.40 -15.76 -21.08
N GLY A 45 46.85 -14.76 -20.32
CA GLY A 45 46.89 -13.37 -20.73
C GLY A 45 47.77 -13.13 -21.97
N SER A 46 47.48 -12.05 -22.70
CA SER A 46 48.27 -11.62 -23.86
C SER A 46 48.40 -12.67 -24.99
N ASN A 47 47.42 -13.56 -25.15
CA ASN A 47 47.34 -14.51 -26.27
C ASN A 47 46.45 -13.95 -27.40
N ARG A 48 45.91 -14.84 -28.25
CA ARG A 48 44.97 -14.52 -29.34
C ARG A 48 43.69 -15.34 -29.23
N ILE A 49 43.25 -15.59 -28.00
CA ILE A 49 42.06 -16.39 -27.71
C ILE A 49 40.81 -15.59 -28.08
N THR A 50 39.90 -16.19 -28.83
CA THR A 50 38.62 -15.60 -29.26
C THR A 50 37.44 -16.24 -28.54
N GLN A 51 36.23 -15.67 -28.72
CA GLN A 51 34.98 -16.28 -28.23
C GLN A 51 34.80 -17.73 -28.73
N ASP A 52 35.25 -18.03 -29.95
CA ASP A 52 35.10 -19.35 -30.58
C ASP A 52 35.98 -20.42 -29.92
N THR A 53 36.97 -20.01 -29.15
CA THR A 53 37.85 -20.91 -28.39
C THR A 53 37.33 -21.19 -26.99
N LEU A 54 36.51 -20.29 -26.45
CA LEU A 54 35.89 -20.41 -25.14
C LEU A 54 34.56 -21.19 -25.24
N GLN A 55 34.65 -22.45 -25.68
CA GLN A 55 33.49 -23.33 -25.85
C GLN A 55 33.25 -24.20 -24.62
N GLU A 56 32.17 -24.99 -24.67
CA GLU A 56 31.90 -26.03 -23.70
C GLU A 56 33.09 -26.99 -23.59
N GLY A 57 33.53 -27.23 -22.37
CA GLY A 57 34.64 -28.15 -22.10
C GLY A 57 36.04 -27.55 -22.24
N THR A 58 36.20 -26.28 -22.65
CA THR A 58 37.51 -25.60 -22.68
C THR A 58 38.19 -25.65 -21.31
N PHE A 59 37.45 -25.38 -20.23
CA PHE A 59 37.95 -25.46 -18.85
C PHE A 59 37.56 -26.77 -18.13
N GLN A 60 37.32 -27.84 -18.87
CA GLN A 60 37.08 -29.15 -18.27
C GLN A 60 38.36 -29.68 -17.61
N GLY A 61 38.23 -30.21 -16.39
CA GLY A 61 39.34 -30.77 -15.62
C GLY A 61 39.97 -29.83 -14.58
N VAL A 62 39.72 -28.53 -14.66
CA VAL A 62 40.23 -27.51 -13.72
C VAL A 62 39.15 -27.04 -12.73
N SER A 63 38.50 -27.99 -12.05
CA SER A 63 37.38 -27.70 -11.13
C SER A 63 37.78 -26.92 -9.88
N ASN A 64 39.05 -26.96 -9.48
CA ASN A 64 39.59 -26.25 -8.31
C ASN A 64 40.23 -24.90 -8.65
N LEU A 65 40.03 -24.39 -9.87
CA LEU A 65 40.59 -23.12 -10.29
C LEU A 65 40.00 -21.96 -9.47
N VAL A 66 40.88 -21.12 -8.93
CA VAL A 66 40.54 -19.98 -8.08
C VAL A 66 40.81 -18.66 -8.81
N ASP A 67 41.87 -18.64 -9.63
CA ASP A 67 42.32 -17.46 -10.36
C ASP A 67 42.49 -17.78 -11.86
N LEU A 68 41.77 -17.04 -12.71
CA LEU A 68 41.83 -17.16 -14.16
C LEU A 68 42.12 -15.79 -14.78
N GLU A 69 43.25 -15.71 -15.46
CA GLU A 69 43.69 -14.49 -16.14
C GLU A 69 43.67 -14.72 -17.66
N ILE A 70 42.74 -14.05 -18.35
CA ILE A 70 42.59 -14.08 -19.82
C ILE A 70 42.59 -12.65 -20.40
N PHE A 71 43.24 -11.72 -19.72
CA PHE A 71 43.40 -10.33 -20.17
C PHE A 71 44.15 -10.24 -21.51
N SER A 72 43.97 -9.14 -22.23
CA SER A 72 44.72 -8.87 -23.48
C SER A 72 44.62 -9.96 -24.56
N ASN A 73 43.46 -10.61 -24.66
CA ASN A 73 43.10 -11.54 -25.73
C ASN A 73 42.20 -10.87 -26.78
N ASP A 74 41.59 -11.65 -27.67
CA ASP A 74 40.73 -11.19 -28.77
C ASP A 74 39.25 -11.60 -28.52
N ILE A 75 38.80 -11.58 -27.25
CA ILE A 75 37.42 -11.96 -26.87
C ILE A 75 36.46 -10.81 -27.17
N SER A 76 35.57 -11.03 -28.14
CA SER A 76 34.52 -10.10 -28.56
C SER A 76 33.27 -10.87 -28.96
N TYR A 77 32.10 -10.35 -28.60
CA TYR A 77 30.80 -10.91 -28.98
C TYR A 77 30.04 -9.92 -29.89
N GLU A 78 29.21 -10.45 -30.80
CA GLU A 78 28.43 -9.62 -31.72
C GLU A 78 27.16 -9.03 -31.09
N SER A 79 26.64 -9.64 -30.00
CA SER A 79 25.42 -9.19 -29.34
C SER A 79 25.36 -9.62 -27.87
N PRO A 80 24.55 -8.97 -27.02
CA PRO A 80 24.38 -9.34 -25.62
C PRO A 80 23.43 -10.55 -25.40
N LYS A 81 23.12 -11.31 -26.46
CA LYS A 81 22.22 -12.48 -26.39
C LYS A 81 22.77 -13.56 -25.44
N GLU A 82 21.86 -14.37 -24.90
CA GLU A 82 22.21 -15.52 -24.08
C GLU A 82 23.04 -16.53 -24.89
N LEU A 83 24.19 -16.93 -24.34
CA LEU A 83 25.04 -17.98 -24.89
C LEU A 83 24.39 -19.33 -24.60
N THR A 84 24.36 -20.23 -25.59
CA THR A 84 23.96 -21.63 -25.38
C THR A 84 24.87 -22.32 -24.38
N ASN A 85 26.18 -22.05 -24.46
CA ASN A 85 27.22 -22.66 -23.63
C ASN A 85 28.13 -21.59 -22.99
N PRO A 86 27.86 -21.18 -21.74
CA PRO A 86 28.69 -20.21 -21.04
C PRO A 86 30.08 -20.78 -20.70
N PRO A 87 31.17 -20.01 -20.94
CA PRO A 87 32.52 -20.55 -20.84
C PRO A 87 32.95 -20.90 -19.41
N PHE A 88 32.39 -20.24 -18.39
CA PHE A 88 32.82 -20.41 -17.00
C PHE A 88 31.87 -21.27 -16.14
N GLN A 89 30.91 -21.96 -16.76
CA GLN A 89 29.89 -22.73 -16.04
C GLN A 89 30.46 -23.79 -15.09
N LEU A 90 31.63 -24.35 -15.43
CA LEU A 90 32.31 -25.39 -14.64
C LEU A 90 33.18 -24.82 -13.50
N LEU A 91 33.49 -23.52 -13.52
CA LEU A 91 34.44 -22.87 -12.62
C LEU A 91 33.78 -22.38 -11.32
N LYS A 92 33.19 -23.30 -10.57
CA LYS A 92 32.38 -23.01 -9.37
C LYS A 92 33.18 -22.41 -8.20
N LEU A 93 34.50 -22.57 -8.19
CA LEU A 93 35.41 -22.11 -7.13
C LEU A 93 36.18 -20.85 -7.52
N LEU A 94 35.98 -20.33 -8.73
CA LEU A 94 36.68 -19.16 -9.21
C LEU A 94 36.31 -17.92 -8.39
N LYS A 95 37.33 -17.23 -7.88
CA LYS A 95 37.20 -16.01 -7.08
C LYS A 95 37.68 -14.78 -7.85
N LYS A 96 38.66 -14.97 -8.72
CA LYS A 96 39.27 -13.91 -9.53
C LYS A 96 39.20 -14.29 -11.01
N LEU A 97 38.66 -13.36 -11.79
CA LEU A 97 38.58 -13.46 -13.23
C LEU A 97 39.06 -12.14 -13.82
N SER A 98 40.18 -12.16 -14.53
CA SER A 98 40.70 -11.01 -15.26
C SER A 98 40.43 -11.19 -16.75
N ILE A 99 39.53 -10.35 -17.29
CA ILE A 99 39.14 -10.31 -18.72
C ILE A 99 39.39 -8.95 -19.36
N ASN A 100 40.11 -8.06 -18.68
CA ASN A 100 40.31 -6.68 -19.15
C ASN A 100 41.20 -6.61 -20.40
N SER A 101 41.21 -5.43 -21.03
CA SER A 101 42.13 -5.09 -22.12
C SER A 101 42.00 -5.96 -23.39
N GLN A 102 40.81 -6.51 -23.67
CA GLN A 102 40.57 -7.24 -24.93
C GLN A 102 40.82 -6.34 -26.15
N ARG A 103 41.50 -6.88 -27.17
CA ARG A 103 41.87 -6.18 -28.40
C ARG A 103 40.66 -6.07 -29.35
N HIS A 104 40.84 -5.34 -30.46
CA HIS A 104 39.89 -5.24 -31.58
C HIS A 104 38.41 -5.06 -31.19
N ASN A 105 38.10 -3.96 -30.49
CA ASN A 105 36.75 -3.58 -30.03
C ASN A 105 36.11 -4.48 -28.94
N GLY A 106 36.77 -5.59 -28.53
CA GLY A 106 36.62 -6.27 -27.24
C GLY A 106 35.19 -6.49 -26.70
N LEU A 107 35.04 -6.36 -25.38
CA LEU A 107 33.81 -6.60 -24.61
C LEU A 107 32.74 -5.48 -24.77
N ARG A 108 32.55 -4.93 -25.98
CA ARG A 108 31.48 -3.94 -26.25
C ARG A 108 30.09 -4.53 -26.06
N HIS A 109 29.91 -5.79 -26.43
CA HIS A 109 28.71 -6.55 -26.17
C HIS A 109 29.04 -7.65 -25.17
N PHE A 110 28.31 -7.65 -24.07
CA PHE A 110 28.51 -8.58 -22.98
C PHE A 110 27.29 -9.51 -22.90
N PRO A 111 27.43 -10.81 -23.22
CA PRO A 111 26.32 -11.76 -23.12
C PRO A 111 25.79 -11.84 -21.69
N VAL A 112 24.46 -11.87 -21.54
CA VAL A 112 23.79 -11.83 -20.22
C VAL A 112 24.24 -12.94 -19.27
N ASN A 113 24.59 -14.10 -19.81
CA ASN A 113 25.00 -15.27 -19.04
C ASN A 113 26.49 -15.61 -19.18
N PHE A 114 27.32 -14.70 -19.72
CA PHE A 114 28.76 -14.94 -19.91
C PHE A 114 29.48 -15.38 -18.62
N LEU A 115 29.09 -14.79 -17.49
CA LEU A 115 29.65 -15.09 -16.16
C LEU A 115 28.86 -16.15 -15.38
N GLN A 116 27.94 -16.87 -16.03
CA GLN A 116 27.16 -17.93 -15.40
C GLN A 116 28.09 -19.04 -14.88
N GLY A 117 27.84 -19.49 -13.65
CA GLY A 117 28.66 -20.47 -12.93
C GLY A 117 29.54 -19.87 -11.84
N LEU A 118 29.80 -18.56 -11.88
CA LEU A 118 30.56 -17.87 -10.82
C LEU A 118 29.67 -17.63 -9.59
N LYS A 119 29.98 -18.33 -8.49
CA LYS A 119 29.22 -18.20 -7.22
C LYS A 119 29.20 -16.78 -6.66
N SER A 120 30.26 -16.00 -6.88
CA SER A 120 30.38 -14.61 -6.41
C SER A 120 29.25 -13.72 -6.95
N ILE A 121 28.81 -13.95 -8.18
CA ILE A 121 27.76 -13.16 -8.83
C ILE A 121 26.39 -13.49 -8.26
N VAL A 122 26.13 -14.76 -7.95
CA VAL A 122 24.88 -15.19 -7.32
C VAL A 122 24.71 -14.52 -5.95
N LEU A 123 25.80 -14.39 -5.18
CA LEU A 123 25.80 -13.69 -3.88
C LEU A 123 25.47 -12.19 -4.02
N ILE A 124 26.02 -11.51 -5.04
CA ILE A 124 25.75 -10.09 -5.30
C ILE A 124 24.27 -9.87 -5.67
N HIS A 125 23.72 -10.70 -6.56
CA HIS A 125 22.30 -10.62 -6.93
C HIS A 125 21.40 -10.86 -5.73
N ALA A 126 21.70 -11.87 -4.91
CA ALA A 126 20.94 -12.15 -3.68
C ALA A 126 20.97 -10.97 -2.70
N ALA A 127 22.15 -10.36 -2.50
CA ALA A 127 22.30 -9.20 -1.61
C ALA A 127 21.51 -7.98 -2.11
N ALA A 128 21.53 -7.71 -3.42
CA ALA A 128 20.76 -6.61 -4.02
C ALA A 128 19.24 -6.83 -3.86
N VAL A 129 18.77 -8.06 -4.05
CA VAL A 129 17.35 -8.42 -3.85
C VAL A 129 16.96 -8.27 -2.37
N MET A 130 17.80 -8.69 -1.43
CA MET A 130 17.55 -8.47 0.00
C MET A 130 17.49 -6.99 0.38
N LEU A 131 18.37 -6.16 -0.19
CA LEU A 131 18.36 -4.71 0.02
C LEU A 131 17.07 -4.07 -0.50
N LEU A 132 16.62 -4.46 -1.70
CA LEU A 132 15.36 -3.99 -2.27
C LEU A 132 14.16 -4.37 -1.37
N MET A 133 14.10 -5.62 -0.90
CA MET A 133 13.07 -6.08 0.01
C MET A 133 13.06 -5.28 1.32
N LEU A 134 14.24 -4.95 1.87
CA LEU A 134 14.36 -4.14 3.08
C LEU A 134 13.85 -2.70 2.85
N ILE A 135 14.20 -2.08 1.72
CA ILE A 135 13.70 -0.74 1.36
C ILE A 135 12.18 -0.74 1.25
N CYS A 136 11.59 -1.72 0.55
CA CYS A 136 10.15 -1.88 0.46
C CYS A 136 9.49 -2.06 1.83
N PHE A 137 10.08 -2.89 2.71
CA PHE A 137 9.61 -3.10 4.07
C PHE A 137 9.62 -1.81 4.90
N CYS A 138 10.72 -1.05 4.87
CA CYS A 138 10.86 0.24 5.55
C CYS A 138 9.85 1.27 5.02
N CYS A 139 9.66 1.34 3.70
CA CYS A 139 8.66 2.20 3.08
C CYS A 139 7.24 1.85 3.53
N GLN A 140 6.89 0.56 3.56
CA GLN A 140 5.59 0.08 4.02
C GLN A 140 5.37 0.38 5.51
N TRP A 141 6.40 0.15 6.33
CA TRP A 141 6.38 0.48 7.75
C TRP A 141 6.19 1.97 8.01
N ARG A 142 6.80 2.84 7.21
CA ARG A 142 6.63 4.30 7.33
C ARG A 142 5.16 4.71 7.17
N TRP A 143 4.47 4.20 6.15
CA TRP A 143 3.05 4.49 5.94
C TRP A 143 2.17 3.92 7.06
N ASN A 144 2.47 2.70 7.53
CA ASN A 144 1.77 2.09 8.65
C ASN A 144 1.94 2.89 9.96
N MET A 145 3.15 3.43 10.22
CA MET A 145 3.41 4.27 11.40
C MET A 145 2.68 5.60 11.36
N ILE A 146 2.63 6.26 10.20
CA ILE A 146 1.84 7.49 10.01
C ILE A 146 0.36 7.21 10.27
N TYR A 147 -0.17 6.12 9.69
CA TYR A 147 -1.55 5.72 9.91
C TYR A 147 -1.83 5.39 11.40
N ALA A 148 -0.94 4.64 12.04
CA ALA A 148 -1.07 4.29 13.46
C ALA A 148 -1.01 5.54 14.36
N TYR A 149 -0.16 6.52 14.05
CA TYR A 149 -0.09 7.78 14.77
C TYR A 149 -1.42 8.54 14.72
N HIS A 150 -2.02 8.71 13.53
CA HIS A 150 -3.32 9.37 13.40
C HIS A 150 -4.43 8.59 14.11
N LEU A 151 -4.38 7.25 14.07
CA LEU A 151 -5.32 6.41 14.79
C LEU A 151 -5.22 6.56 16.31
N LEU A 152 -3.99 6.60 16.84
CA LEU A 152 -3.74 6.81 18.27
C LEU A 152 -4.16 8.22 18.70
N LEU A 153 -3.83 9.24 17.91
CA LEU A 153 -4.23 10.61 18.17
C LEU A 153 -5.77 10.73 18.26
N ALA A 154 -6.49 10.11 17.32
CA ALA A 154 -7.95 10.05 17.34
C ALA A 154 -8.47 9.33 18.60
N TYR A 155 -7.86 8.20 18.98
CA TYR A 155 -8.21 7.46 20.19
C TYR A 155 -8.00 8.29 21.48
N PHE A 156 -6.88 9.03 21.57
CA PHE A 156 -6.60 9.87 22.72
C PHE A 156 -7.56 11.07 22.83
N ILE A 157 -7.92 11.68 21.70
CA ILE A 157 -8.91 12.78 21.66
C ILE A 157 -10.27 12.29 22.17
N ASP A 158 -10.75 11.15 21.66
CA ASP A 158 -12.03 10.54 22.10
C ASP A 158 -12.02 10.23 23.60
N LYS A 159 -10.97 9.57 24.09
CA LYS A 159 -10.84 9.23 25.51
C LYS A 159 -10.78 10.47 26.41
N ARG A 160 -10.15 11.56 25.94
CA ARG A 160 -10.10 12.83 26.68
C ARG A 160 -11.47 13.51 26.73
N GLN A 161 -12.23 13.50 25.64
CA GLN A 161 -13.58 14.08 25.60
C GLN A 161 -14.58 13.26 26.43
N LYS A 162 -14.57 11.92 26.32
CA LYS A 162 -15.41 11.04 27.17
C LYS A 162 -15.16 11.25 28.67
N ARG A 163 -13.90 11.49 29.07
CA ARG A 163 -13.57 11.84 30.46
C ARG A 163 -14.07 13.22 30.89
N LYS A 164 -14.13 14.20 29.98
CA LYS A 164 -14.70 15.53 30.24
C LYS A 164 -16.24 15.51 30.30
N GLY A 165 -16.88 14.58 29.58
CA GLY A 165 -18.34 14.46 29.47
C GLY A 165 -19.00 13.50 30.46
N GLN A 166 -18.25 12.71 31.25
CA GLN A 166 -18.84 11.86 32.28
C GLN A 166 -19.52 12.71 33.36
N GLY A 167 -20.85 12.74 33.35
CA GLY A 167 -21.69 13.43 34.34
C GLY A 167 -22.15 14.84 33.97
N ARG A 168 -21.92 15.30 32.73
CA ARG A 168 -22.51 16.56 32.22
C ARG A 168 -23.79 16.27 31.45
N GLU A 169 -24.82 17.08 31.70
CA GLU A 169 -25.98 17.17 30.80
C GLU A 169 -25.53 17.75 29.46
N TYR A 170 -26.14 17.28 28.37
CA TYR A 170 -25.86 17.79 27.03
C TYR A 170 -26.35 19.24 26.92
N ASP A 171 -25.53 20.10 26.31
CA ASP A 171 -25.89 21.51 26.09
C ASP A 171 -26.97 21.64 25.00
N TYR A 172 -27.06 20.65 24.10
CA TYR A 172 -27.98 20.63 22.96
C TYR A 172 -28.61 19.23 22.76
N ASP A 173 -29.82 19.20 22.20
CA ASP A 173 -30.50 17.95 21.87
C ASP A 173 -29.94 17.30 20.60
N ALA A 174 -29.58 18.13 19.61
CA ALA A 174 -28.88 17.65 18.44
C ALA A 174 -27.94 18.67 17.80
N PHE A 175 -26.82 18.17 17.29
CA PHE A 175 -25.93 18.89 16.39
C PHE A 175 -26.38 18.71 14.93
N LEU A 176 -26.46 19.80 14.16
CA LEU A 176 -26.85 19.77 12.76
C LEU A 176 -25.66 19.97 11.82
N SER A 177 -25.34 18.93 11.05
CA SER A 177 -24.31 18.94 10.01
C SER A 177 -24.95 19.08 8.62
N TYR A 178 -24.71 20.19 7.94
CA TYR A 178 -25.25 20.49 6.61
C TYR A 178 -24.25 21.31 5.77
N ASN A 179 -24.50 21.42 4.46
CA ASN A 179 -23.70 22.25 3.55
C ASN A 179 -24.29 23.66 3.46
N THR A 180 -23.46 24.68 3.27
CA THR A 180 -23.92 26.08 3.12
C THR A 180 -24.94 26.29 1.99
N HIS A 181 -24.93 25.46 0.94
CA HIS A 181 -25.93 25.53 -0.13
C HIS A 181 -27.34 25.14 0.35
N ASP A 182 -27.43 24.26 1.36
CA ASP A 182 -28.69 23.77 1.91
C ASP A 182 -29.21 24.65 3.06
N GLU A 183 -28.49 25.72 3.42
CA GLU A 183 -28.78 26.61 4.55
C GLU A 183 -30.18 27.23 4.48
N LYS A 184 -30.62 27.62 3.28
CA LYS A 184 -31.96 28.20 3.07
C LYS A 184 -33.06 27.22 3.46
N TRP A 185 -32.88 25.94 3.18
CA TRP A 185 -33.86 24.92 3.57
C TRP A 185 -33.84 24.70 5.08
N VAL A 186 -32.64 24.64 5.66
CA VAL A 186 -32.46 24.47 7.10
C VAL A 186 -33.15 25.59 7.88
N ILE A 187 -32.84 26.85 7.56
CA ILE A 187 -33.34 28.00 8.32
C ILE A 187 -34.84 28.21 8.12
N ASN A 188 -35.34 28.06 6.89
CA ASN A 188 -36.74 28.42 6.59
C ASN A 188 -37.74 27.27 6.82
N TYR A 189 -37.29 26.01 6.77
CA TYR A 189 -38.20 24.85 6.84
C TYR A 189 -37.86 23.90 7.99
N PHE A 190 -36.59 23.66 8.27
CA PHE A 190 -36.19 22.68 9.29
C PHE A 190 -36.25 23.26 10.71
N LEU A 191 -35.59 24.39 10.95
CA LEU A 191 -35.54 25.02 12.27
C LEU A 191 -36.91 25.42 12.83
N PRO A 192 -37.84 26.02 12.05
CA PRO A 192 -39.14 26.40 12.60
C PRO A 192 -39.96 25.20 13.08
N VAL A 193 -39.82 24.04 12.44
CA VAL A 193 -40.51 22.82 12.87
C VAL A 193 -39.82 22.23 14.11
N MET A 194 -38.49 22.10 14.08
CA MET A 194 -37.76 21.42 15.15
C MET A 194 -37.65 22.25 16.43
N GLU A 195 -37.34 23.54 16.34
CA GLU A 195 -37.19 24.43 17.50
C GLU A 195 -38.55 24.98 17.99
N ASN A 196 -39.45 25.43 17.09
CA ASN A 196 -40.69 26.07 17.53
C ASN A 196 -41.87 25.11 17.75
N GLN A 197 -42.01 24.06 16.92
CA GLN A 197 -43.14 23.11 17.08
C GLN A 197 -42.80 21.98 18.05
N TYR A 198 -41.61 21.39 17.93
CA TYR A 198 -41.19 20.27 18.78
C TYR A 198 -40.34 20.67 19.99
N GLY A 199 -39.80 21.89 20.04
CA GLY A 199 -39.08 22.40 21.20
C GLY A 199 -37.64 21.90 21.37
N TRP A 200 -37.03 21.32 20.33
CA TRP A 200 -35.67 20.79 20.41
C TRP A 200 -34.62 21.91 20.33
N LYS A 201 -33.57 21.83 21.16
CA LYS A 201 -32.45 22.78 21.12
C LYS A 201 -31.35 22.28 20.17
N LEU A 202 -31.19 22.93 19.03
CA LEU A 202 -30.24 22.53 17.99
C LEU A 202 -28.95 23.36 18.01
N CYS A 203 -27.82 22.72 17.71
CA CYS A 203 -26.52 23.39 17.52
C CYS A 203 -26.18 23.48 16.03
N LEU A 204 -25.85 24.69 15.57
CA LEU A 204 -25.61 25.03 14.16
C LEU A 204 -24.22 25.61 13.97
N HIS A 205 -23.56 25.25 12.86
CA HIS A 205 -22.21 25.74 12.58
C HIS A 205 -22.13 27.26 12.38
N HIS A 206 -23.17 27.90 11.82
CA HIS A 206 -23.15 29.33 11.55
C HIS A 206 -23.45 30.19 12.79
N ARG A 207 -24.12 29.62 13.80
CA ARG A 207 -24.63 30.32 14.99
C ARG A 207 -23.75 30.10 16.21
N ASP A 208 -23.34 28.85 16.43
CA ASP A 208 -22.80 28.39 17.71
C ASP A 208 -21.27 28.18 17.71
N PHE A 209 -20.60 28.38 16.57
CA PHE A 209 -19.15 28.22 16.48
C PHE A 209 -18.40 29.36 17.16
N GLN A 210 -17.38 28.98 17.95
CA GLN A 210 -16.54 29.96 18.62
C GLN A 210 -15.48 30.53 17.64
N PRO A 211 -15.41 31.87 17.45
CA PRO A 211 -14.38 32.50 16.66
C PRO A 211 -12.99 32.22 17.22
N GLY A 212 -12.01 31.97 16.36
CA GLY A 212 -10.61 31.76 16.76
C GLY A 212 -10.22 30.30 17.06
N ARG A 213 -11.16 29.34 16.97
CA ARG A 213 -10.85 27.89 16.96
C ARG A 213 -10.87 27.32 15.56
N THR A 214 -10.24 26.16 15.37
CA THR A 214 -10.36 25.44 14.09
C THR A 214 -11.80 24.93 13.91
N ILE A 215 -12.29 24.91 12.68
CA ILE A 215 -13.63 24.39 12.36
C ILE A 215 -13.77 22.92 12.80
N LEU A 216 -12.70 22.13 12.70
CA LEU A 216 -12.68 20.74 13.17
C LEU A 216 -12.92 20.63 14.67
N GLU A 217 -12.23 21.44 15.49
CA GLU A 217 -12.42 21.45 16.94
C GLU A 217 -13.84 21.87 17.32
N ASN A 218 -14.39 22.90 16.66
CA ASN A 218 -15.78 23.32 16.86
C ASN A 218 -16.77 22.21 16.53
N ILE A 219 -16.57 21.46 15.45
CA ILE A 219 -17.42 20.32 15.09
C ILE A 219 -17.33 19.23 16.16
N VAL A 220 -16.12 18.81 16.53
CA VAL A 220 -15.91 17.74 17.51
C VAL A 220 -16.52 18.10 18.86
N ASP A 221 -16.25 19.31 19.37
CA ASP A 221 -16.78 19.76 20.65
C ASP A 221 -18.32 19.82 20.64
N ASN A 222 -18.93 20.33 19.57
CA ASN A 222 -20.39 20.43 19.45
C ASN A 222 -21.08 19.08 19.28
N ILE A 223 -20.42 18.09 18.65
CA ILE A 223 -20.91 16.71 18.61
C ILE A 223 -20.97 16.13 20.03
N TYR A 224 -19.90 16.28 20.82
CA TYR A 224 -19.89 15.77 22.20
C TYR A 224 -20.80 16.55 23.15
N ALA A 225 -21.05 17.82 22.86
CA ALA A 225 -22.01 18.66 23.60
C ALA A 225 -23.48 18.38 23.24
N SER A 226 -23.74 17.57 22.20
CA SER A 226 -25.09 17.27 21.71
C SER A 226 -25.47 15.80 21.94
N ARG A 227 -26.74 15.55 22.29
CA ARG A 227 -27.25 14.18 22.51
C ARG A 227 -27.35 13.36 21.23
N LYS A 228 -27.78 13.99 20.13
CA LYS A 228 -27.87 13.39 18.79
C LYS A 228 -27.10 14.20 17.75
N THR A 229 -26.83 13.61 16.60
CA THR A 229 -26.27 14.31 15.44
C THR A 229 -27.12 14.02 14.21
N ILE A 230 -27.57 15.09 13.57
CA ILE A 230 -28.37 15.06 12.36
C ILE A 230 -27.49 15.48 11.19
N CYS A 231 -27.36 14.63 10.18
CA CYS A 231 -26.65 14.95 8.94
C CYS A 231 -27.63 15.12 7.79
N ILE A 232 -27.62 16.29 7.17
CA ILE A 232 -28.39 16.62 5.97
C ILE A 232 -27.52 16.34 4.75
N ILE A 233 -27.92 15.35 3.96
CA ILE A 233 -27.15 14.83 2.82
C ILE A 233 -27.80 15.31 1.51
N SER A 234 -26.99 16.02 0.73
CA SER A 234 -27.24 16.47 -0.64
C SER A 234 -26.02 16.18 -1.52
N HIS A 235 -26.12 16.38 -2.84
CA HIS A 235 -25.02 16.32 -3.78
C HIS A 235 -23.92 17.32 -3.40
N HIS A 236 -24.29 18.56 -3.06
CA HIS A 236 -23.33 19.57 -2.61
C HIS A 236 -22.63 19.20 -1.30
N TYR A 237 -23.33 18.52 -0.39
CA TYR A 237 -22.72 17.96 0.82
C TYR A 237 -21.63 16.92 0.50
N LEU A 238 -21.82 16.12 -0.55
CA LEU A 238 -20.87 15.10 -0.99
C LEU A 238 -19.72 15.65 -1.85
N GLU A 239 -19.93 16.79 -2.53
CA GLU A 239 -18.97 17.42 -3.44
C GLU A 239 -18.03 18.43 -2.77
N SER A 240 -18.43 19.07 -1.67
CA SER A 240 -17.61 20.13 -1.06
C SER A 240 -16.27 19.62 -0.49
N GLU A 241 -15.17 20.27 -0.90
CA GLU A 241 -13.78 19.86 -0.59
C GLU A 241 -13.37 19.94 0.90
N TRP A 242 -14.09 20.68 1.74
CA TRP A 242 -13.69 20.88 3.15
C TRP A 242 -13.98 19.68 4.08
N CYS A 243 -14.60 18.65 3.52
CA CYS A 243 -14.97 17.39 4.14
C CYS A 243 -14.20 16.22 3.49
N SER A 244 -12.98 16.49 2.99
CA SER A 244 -12.21 15.54 2.17
C SER A 244 -11.77 14.31 2.96
N LYS A 245 -12.64 13.29 3.00
CA LYS A 245 -12.43 11.88 3.39
C LYS A 245 -11.80 11.56 4.76
N GLU A 246 -10.74 12.19 5.22
CA GLU A 246 -10.05 11.86 6.47
C GLU A 246 -10.69 12.53 7.69
N ILE A 247 -11.10 13.79 7.59
CA ILE A 247 -11.91 14.48 8.61
C ILE A 247 -13.31 13.87 8.70
N GLN A 248 -13.91 13.51 7.56
CA GLN A 248 -15.13 12.72 7.55
C GLN A 248 -14.92 11.35 8.19
N VAL A 249 -13.80 10.65 7.96
CA VAL A 249 -13.53 9.37 8.61
C VAL A 249 -13.25 9.51 10.10
N ALA A 250 -12.64 10.61 10.56
CA ALA A 250 -12.43 10.91 11.98
C ALA A 250 -13.76 11.24 12.69
N CYS A 251 -14.55 12.17 12.14
CA CYS A 251 -15.88 12.47 12.64
C CYS A 251 -16.78 11.21 12.57
N PHE A 252 -16.75 10.46 11.47
CA PHE A 252 -17.51 9.20 11.29
C PHE A 252 -17.01 8.04 12.16
N ARG A 253 -15.74 8.02 12.59
CA ARG A 253 -15.25 7.07 13.59
C ARG A 253 -15.73 7.43 15.01
N LEU A 254 -15.82 8.72 15.33
CA LEU A 254 -16.49 9.17 16.56
C LEU A 254 -18.00 8.84 16.53
N PHE A 255 -18.61 8.84 15.34
CA PHE A 255 -20.00 8.39 15.12
C PHE A 255 -20.20 6.86 15.08
N ASP A 256 -19.14 6.04 15.07
CA ASP A 256 -19.25 4.56 14.99
C ASP A 256 -19.49 3.91 16.37
N ASP A 257 -19.14 4.60 17.45
CA ASP A 257 -19.36 4.15 18.83
C ASP A 257 -20.83 4.32 19.29
N HIS A 258 -21.62 5.15 18.59
CA HIS A 258 -22.98 5.52 19.01
C HIS A 258 -24.01 5.42 17.87
N LYS A 259 -24.37 4.18 17.47
CA LYS A 259 -25.33 3.92 16.38
C LYS A 259 -26.71 4.57 16.58
N ASP A 260 -27.15 4.79 17.82
CA ASP A 260 -28.47 5.38 18.14
C ASP A 260 -28.45 6.92 18.22
N VAL A 261 -27.27 7.54 18.03
CA VAL A 261 -27.05 8.99 18.11
C VAL A 261 -27.10 9.66 16.74
N LEU A 262 -26.93 8.89 15.64
CA LEU A 262 -26.85 9.43 14.28
C LEU A 262 -28.18 9.34 13.51
N ILE A 263 -28.67 10.47 13.01
CA ILE A 263 -29.83 10.56 12.12
C ILE A 263 -29.39 11.09 10.76
N LEU A 264 -29.67 10.36 9.69
CA LEU A 264 -29.36 10.77 8.32
C LEU A 264 -30.63 11.24 7.60
N ILE A 265 -30.59 12.43 7.00
CA ILE A 265 -31.67 13.00 6.21
C ILE A 265 -31.18 13.23 4.78
N PHE A 266 -31.81 12.59 3.80
CA PHE A 266 -31.54 12.82 2.38
C PHE A 266 -32.52 13.85 1.82
N LEU A 267 -32.01 14.98 1.33
CA LEU A 267 -32.84 16.01 0.69
C LEU A 267 -33.27 15.63 -0.73
N GLU A 268 -32.49 14.79 -1.39
CA GLU A 268 -32.67 14.39 -2.78
C GLU A 268 -32.25 12.94 -3.01
N ASP A 269 -32.60 12.41 -4.18
CA ASP A 269 -32.23 11.06 -4.60
C ASP A 269 -30.79 11.03 -5.12
N ILE A 270 -29.86 10.58 -4.27
CA ILE A 270 -28.45 10.47 -4.62
C ILE A 270 -28.16 9.08 -5.22
N PRO A 271 -27.68 8.99 -6.47
CA PRO A 271 -27.31 7.73 -7.09
C PRO A 271 -26.22 6.99 -6.33
N ARG A 272 -26.31 5.64 -6.31
CA ARG A 272 -25.39 4.77 -5.56
C ARG A 272 -23.91 4.89 -5.98
N TYR A 273 -23.63 5.34 -7.20
CA TYR A 273 -22.25 5.48 -7.68
C TYR A 273 -21.50 6.65 -7.01
N TYR A 274 -22.20 7.73 -6.68
CA TYR A 274 -21.62 8.85 -5.89
C TYR A 274 -21.27 8.42 -4.46
N LEU A 275 -21.95 7.41 -3.93
CA LEU A 275 -21.69 6.83 -2.60
C LEU A 275 -20.56 5.79 -2.60
N SER A 276 -20.03 5.39 -3.76
CA SER A 276 -19.02 4.34 -3.88
C SER A 276 -17.69 4.64 -3.17
N PRO A 277 -17.20 5.89 -3.09
CA PRO A 277 -16.00 6.22 -2.30
C PRO A 277 -16.24 6.18 -0.78
N TYR A 278 -17.50 6.10 -0.35
CA TYR A 278 -17.93 6.20 1.05
C TYR A 278 -18.50 4.84 1.52
N TYR A 279 -17.63 3.83 1.66
CA TYR A 279 -18.00 2.44 1.97
C TYR A 279 -19.01 2.29 3.13
N ARG A 280 -18.86 3.07 4.20
CA ARG A 280 -19.75 3.03 5.37
C ARG A 280 -21.09 3.73 5.15
N MET A 281 -21.12 4.85 4.43
CA MET A 281 -22.37 5.49 4.02
C MET A 281 -23.17 4.58 3.09
N ARG A 282 -22.48 3.86 2.18
CA ARG A 282 -23.08 2.78 1.38
C ARG A 282 -23.67 1.66 2.26
N LYS A 283 -23.06 1.33 3.40
CA LYS A 283 -23.59 0.34 4.36
C LYS A 283 -24.85 0.84 5.07
N LEU A 284 -24.88 2.11 5.52
CA LEU A 284 -26.07 2.71 6.16
C LEU A 284 -27.23 2.88 5.17
N VAL A 285 -26.95 3.31 3.94
CA VAL A 285 -27.95 3.38 2.86
C VAL A 285 -28.47 1.99 2.47
N LYS A 286 -27.60 0.96 2.45
CA LYS A 286 -28.03 -0.44 2.27
C LYS A 286 -28.98 -0.91 3.38
N ASN A 287 -28.74 -0.48 4.62
CA ASN A 287 -29.57 -0.83 5.77
C ASN A 287 -30.86 0.01 5.87
N LYS A 288 -31.07 0.99 4.99
CA LYS A 288 -32.24 1.90 4.98
C LYS A 288 -32.50 2.64 6.30
N THR A 289 -31.45 2.92 7.07
CA THR A 289 -31.54 3.62 8.36
C THR A 289 -31.52 5.14 8.21
N TYR A 290 -32.12 5.68 7.14
CA TYR A 290 -32.13 7.11 6.83
C TYR A 290 -33.56 7.59 6.58
N LEU A 291 -33.79 8.87 6.84
CA LEU A 291 -35.02 9.57 6.49
C LEU A 291 -34.81 10.25 5.13
N LYS A 292 -35.77 10.08 4.23
CA LYS A 292 -35.77 10.75 2.94
C LYS A 292 -36.82 11.85 2.96
N ARG A 293 -36.47 13.04 2.49
CA ARG A 293 -37.44 14.11 2.25
C ARG A 293 -38.46 13.64 1.20
N PRO A 294 -39.76 13.68 1.48
CA PRO A 294 -40.78 13.33 0.50
C PRO A 294 -40.83 14.36 -0.62
N GLN A 295 -41.17 13.91 -1.83
CA GLN A 295 -41.44 14.79 -2.98
C GLN A 295 -42.86 15.35 -2.93
N ASP A 296 -43.79 14.59 -2.34
CA ASP A 296 -45.17 15.00 -2.11
C ASP A 296 -45.27 15.77 -0.78
N GLU A 297 -45.83 16.98 -0.83
CA GLU A 297 -46.06 17.81 0.36
C GLU A 297 -47.05 17.16 1.34
N GLN A 298 -47.93 16.26 0.87
CA GLN A 298 -48.87 15.55 1.73
C GLN A 298 -48.18 14.55 2.68
N GLU A 299 -47.00 14.05 2.33
CA GLU A 299 -46.22 13.13 3.16
C GLU A 299 -45.29 13.85 4.14
N MET A 300 -45.19 15.18 4.05
CA MET A 300 -44.30 15.99 4.87
C MET A 300 -44.59 15.91 6.39
N PRO A 301 -45.86 15.88 6.86
CA PRO A 301 -46.16 15.67 8.28
C PRO A 301 -45.63 14.33 8.80
N LEU A 302 -45.71 13.27 7.99
CA LEU A 302 -45.20 11.94 8.36
C LEU A 302 -43.67 11.93 8.47
N PHE A 303 -42.98 12.66 7.59
CA PHE A 303 -41.53 12.84 7.67
C PHE A 303 -41.13 13.51 8.99
N TRP A 304 -41.78 14.61 9.37
CA TRP A 304 -41.51 15.31 10.62
C TRP A 304 -41.80 14.44 11.86
N HIS A 305 -42.89 13.68 11.83
CA HIS A 305 -43.21 12.75 12.91
C HIS A 305 -42.13 11.68 13.08
N LYS A 306 -41.67 11.06 11.98
CA LYS A 306 -40.58 10.07 12.00
C LYS A 306 -39.27 10.67 12.53
N LEU A 307 -38.95 11.90 12.14
CA LEU A 307 -37.78 12.60 12.64
C LEU A 307 -37.88 12.86 14.15
N ASN A 308 -39.04 13.31 14.64
CA ASN A 308 -39.27 13.51 16.06
C ASN A 308 -39.16 12.20 16.85
N MET A 309 -39.69 11.09 16.33
CA MET A 309 -39.51 9.76 16.95
C MET A 309 -38.02 9.37 17.00
N ALA A 310 -37.26 9.61 15.94
CA ALA A 310 -35.82 9.35 15.90
C ALA A 310 -35.03 10.25 16.86
N MET A 311 -35.55 11.44 17.19
CA MET A 311 -35.00 12.31 18.23
C MET A 311 -35.30 11.81 19.65
N LYS A 312 -36.43 11.14 19.87
CA LYS A 312 -36.81 10.60 21.19
C LYS A 312 -36.16 9.25 21.52
N THR A 313 -35.75 8.47 20.53
CA THR A 313 -35.09 7.18 20.77
C THR A 313 -33.84 7.34 21.65
N GLY A 314 -33.81 6.62 22.78
CA GLY A 314 -32.75 6.73 23.80
C GLY A 314 -33.09 7.61 25.01
N GLU A 315 -34.23 8.32 25.03
CA GLU A 315 -34.77 8.96 26.24
C GLU A 315 -35.56 7.98 27.13
N GLU A 316 -36.10 6.91 26.54
CA GLU A 316 -36.78 5.86 27.27
C GLU A 316 -35.74 5.08 28.09
N LYS A 317 -35.86 5.21 29.42
CA LYS A 317 -35.25 4.27 30.37
C LYS A 317 -35.53 2.86 29.89
N LYS A 318 -34.61 1.95 30.16
CA LYS A 318 -34.62 0.52 29.80
C LYS A 318 -35.87 -0.30 30.16
N ASP A 319 -36.90 0.30 30.71
CA ASP A 319 -38.16 -0.34 31.03
C ASP A 319 -39.25 0.25 30.14
N GLU A 320 -39.91 -0.62 29.37
CA GLU A 320 -40.99 -0.38 28.40
C GLU A 320 -40.55 -0.21 26.94
N ASN A 321 -40.28 -1.36 26.29
CA ASN A 321 -40.37 -1.50 24.84
C ASN A 321 -41.84 -1.28 24.39
N PRO A 322 -42.18 -0.23 23.61
CA PRO A 322 -43.56 0.00 23.15
C PRO A 322 -43.96 -0.86 21.94
N ILE A 323 -43.07 -1.73 21.45
CA ILE A 323 -43.26 -2.45 20.18
C ILE A 323 -43.99 -3.81 20.37
N LEU A 324 -44.29 -4.22 21.61
CA LEU A 324 -45.00 -5.48 21.88
C LEU A 324 -46.44 -5.33 22.44
N THR A 325 -46.93 -4.12 22.68
CA THR A 325 -48.29 -3.90 23.22
C THR A 325 -49.35 -3.55 22.16
N ALA A 326 -48.98 -3.40 20.89
CA ALA A 326 -49.93 -3.06 19.81
C ALA A 326 -50.55 -4.27 19.07
N PHE A 327 -50.25 -5.51 19.48
CA PHE A 327 -50.86 -6.72 18.93
C PHE A 327 -51.53 -7.55 20.03
N VAL A 328 -52.56 -7.00 20.64
CA VAL A 328 -53.59 -7.81 21.32
C VAL A 328 -54.88 -7.63 20.52
N PRO A 329 -55.42 -8.68 19.88
CA PRO A 329 -56.73 -8.60 19.27
C PRO A 329 -57.76 -8.44 20.38
N VAL A 330 -58.55 -7.37 20.31
CA VAL A 330 -59.73 -7.17 21.14
C VAL A 330 -60.73 -8.26 20.79
N GLU A 331 -60.95 -9.22 21.70
CA GLU A 331 -62.16 -10.04 21.67
C GLU A 331 -63.35 -9.14 22.01
N LEU A 332 -64.31 -9.05 21.09
CA LEU A 332 -65.60 -8.41 21.30
C LEU A 332 -66.50 -9.35 22.14
N PRO A 333 -67.38 -8.78 22.98
CA PRO A 333 -68.33 -9.55 23.80
C PRO A 333 -69.40 -10.28 22.98
#